data_AF-A0A8X6K4M5-F1
#
_entry.id   AF-A0A8X6K4M5-F1
#
_cell.length_a   1.000
_cell.length_b   1.000
_cell.length_c   1.000
_cell.angle_alpha   90.00
_cell.angle_beta   90.00
_cell.angle_gamma   90.00
#
_symmetry.space_group_name_H-M   'P 1'
#
loop_
_entity.id
_entity.type
_entity.pdbx_description
1 polymer ?
#
loop_
_entity_poly.entity_id
_entity_poly.type
_entity_poly.pdbx_seq_one_letter_code
_entity_poly.pdbx_strand_id
1 'polypeptide(L)'
;MSEDKDRVSCLKRKRSILRTAVTNTVTKLEHELLETEHIDVDKLEEILEILVTKFESLKCIDNELEPLFGEIEFEEEYTKTEEYNDKVTLTKFRVNKRIRELNKNVSNFPANVSHDVEKSIKSTNLI
;
A
#
# COMPACT_ATOMS: atom_id res chain seq x y z
N MET A 1 -17.55 -38.20 -0.99
CA MET A 1 -17.46 -37.66 -2.36
C MET A 1 -18.14 -36.29 -2.55
N SER A 2 -19.03 -35.81 -1.66
CA SER A 2 -19.68 -34.48 -1.78
C SER A 2 -18.90 -33.33 -1.12
N GLU A 3 -18.33 -33.57 0.07
CA GLU A 3 -17.74 -32.51 0.92
C GLU A 3 -16.53 -31.81 0.28
N ASP A 4 -15.68 -32.52 -0.46
CA ASP A 4 -14.52 -31.91 -1.12
C ASP A 4 -14.91 -30.97 -2.26
N LYS A 5 -15.98 -31.28 -3.00
CA LYS A 5 -16.50 -30.39 -4.06
C LYS A 5 -17.11 -29.12 -3.46
N ASP A 6 -17.84 -29.27 -2.35
CA ASP A 6 -18.45 -28.15 -1.64
C ASP A 6 -17.37 -27.24 -1.03
N ARG A 7 -16.29 -27.82 -0.49
CA ARG A 7 -15.12 -27.07 0.01
C ARG A 7 -14.40 -26.30 -1.10
N VAL A 8 -14.09 -26.95 -2.23
CA VAL A 8 -13.41 -26.30 -3.37
C VAL A 8 -14.25 -25.14 -3.89
N SER A 9 -15.56 -25.33 -4.06
CA SER A 9 -16.45 -24.26 -4.54
C SER A 9 -16.51 -23.08 -3.57
N CYS A 10 -16.53 -23.35 -2.26
CA CYS A 10 -16.46 -22.32 -1.22
C CYS A 10 -15.15 -21.53 -1.28
N LEU A 11 -14.00 -22.22 -1.41
CA LEU A 11 -12.68 -21.59 -1.53
C LEU A 11 -12.58 -20.73 -2.80
N LYS A 12 -13.03 -21.23 -3.95
CA LYS A 12 -13.07 -20.46 -5.21
C LYS A 12 -13.92 -19.19 -5.06
N ARG A 13 -15.06 -19.26 -4.38
CA ARG A 13 -15.91 -18.08 -4.09
C ARG A 13 -15.23 -17.09 -3.15
N LYS A 14 -14.60 -17.57 -2.06
CA LYS A 14 -13.83 -16.71 -1.13
C LYS A 14 -12.69 -16.01 -1.85
N ARG A 15 -11.92 -16.72 -2.68
CA ARG A 15 -10.84 -16.17 -3.52
C ARG A 15 -11.35 -15.04 -4.42
N SER A 16 -12.48 -15.27 -5.11
CA SER A 16 -13.09 -14.26 -5.99
C SER A 16 -13.48 -12.99 -5.23
N ILE A 17 -14.21 -13.13 -4.11
CA ILE A 17 -14.62 -11.99 -3.27
C ILE A 17 -13.39 -11.21 -2.77
N LEU A 18 -12.37 -11.93 -2.32
CA LEU A 18 -11.18 -11.30 -1.77
C LEU A 18 -10.32 -10.63 -2.85
N ARG A 19 -10.21 -11.23 -4.05
CA ARG A 19 -9.59 -10.58 -5.22
C ARG A 19 -10.29 -9.28 -5.59
N THR A 20 -11.62 -9.25 -5.59
CA THR A 20 -12.36 -8.00 -5.81
C THR A 20 -12.02 -6.97 -4.72
N ALA A 21 -11.97 -7.38 -3.45
CA ALA A 21 -11.64 -6.49 -2.35
C ALA A 21 -10.19 -5.96 -2.40
N VAL A 22 -9.22 -6.79 -2.79
CA VAL A 22 -7.81 -6.40 -2.99
C VAL A 22 -7.71 -5.44 -4.18
N THR A 23 -8.34 -5.76 -5.32
CA THR A 23 -8.35 -4.89 -6.51
C THR A 23 -8.95 -3.53 -6.19
N ASN A 24 -10.06 -3.47 -5.47
CA ASN A 24 -10.66 -2.20 -5.05
C ASN A 24 -9.72 -1.39 -4.14
N THR A 25 -8.93 -2.06 -3.29
CA THR A 25 -7.95 -1.39 -2.42
C THR A 25 -6.75 -0.88 -3.23
N VAL A 26 -6.27 -1.66 -4.20
CA VAL A 26 -5.25 -1.25 -5.18
C VAL A 26 -5.70 -0.01 -5.96
N THR A 27 -6.93 0.00 -6.49
CA THR A 27 -7.45 1.15 -7.24
C THR A 27 -7.56 2.41 -6.37
N LYS A 28 -7.93 2.27 -5.10
CA LYS A 28 -7.92 3.40 -4.15
C LYS A 28 -6.52 3.97 -3.93
N LEU A 29 -5.51 3.10 -3.78
CA LEU A 29 -4.11 3.54 -3.66
C LEU A 29 -3.62 4.20 -4.95
N GLU A 30 -3.94 3.63 -6.10
CA GLU A 30 -3.59 4.23 -7.40
C GLU A 30 -4.22 5.62 -7.57
N HIS A 31 -5.48 5.80 -7.15
CA HIS A 31 -6.13 7.10 -7.15
C HIS A 31 -5.42 8.10 -6.22
N GLU A 32 -5.16 7.71 -4.97
CA GLU A 32 -4.46 8.58 -4.01
C GLU A 32 -3.03 8.95 -4.47
N LEU A 33 -2.37 8.06 -5.20
CA LEU A 33 -1.06 8.32 -5.81
C LEU A 33 -1.09 9.30 -6.98
N LEU A 34 -2.24 9.47 -7.64
CA LEU A 34 -2.43 10.43 -8.72
C LEU A 34 -2.73 11.85 -8.20
N GLU A 35 -3.14 11.99 -6.94
CA GLU A 35 -3.35 13.30 -6.32
C GLU A 35 -2.00 14.04 -6.19
N THR A 36 -1.89 15.23 -6.77
CA THR A 36 -0.62 15.96 -6.89
C THR A 36 -0.49 17.11 -5.89
N GLU A 37 -1.60 17.69 -5.44
CA GLU A 37 -1.58 18.91 -4.62
C GLU A 37 -1.40 18.61 -3.12
N HIS A 38 -2.13 17.62 -2.59
CA HIS A 38 -2.07 17.25 -1.18
C HIS A 38 -2.28 15.75 -1.00
N ILE A 39 -1.18 15.02 -0.88
CA ILE A 39 -1.22 13.60 -0.53
C ILE A 39 -1.19 13.47 0.99
N ASP A 40 -2.21 12.83 1.54
CA ASP A 40 -2.28 12.45 2.94
C ASP A 40 -1.48 11.14 3.16
N VAL A 41 -0.35 11.26 3.86
CA VAL A 41 0.55 10.13 4.13
C VAL A 41 -0.10 9.12 5.07
N ASP A 42 -0.79 9.58 6.10
CA ASP A 42 -1.42 8.70 7.09
C ASP A 42 -2.53 7.87 6.41
N LYS A 43 -3.33 8.51 5.57
CA LYS A 43 -4.35 7.82 4.75
C LYS A 43 -3.73 6.80 3.79
N LEU A 44 -2.59 7.12 3.14
CA LEU A 44 -1.88 6.16 2.29
C LEU A 44 -1.39 4.94 3.08
N GLU A 45 -0.85 5.17 4.27
CA GLU A 45 -0.39 4.10 5.16
C GLU A 45 -1.54 3.21 5.64
N GLU A 46 -2.66 3.80 6.04
CA GLU A 46 -3.87 3.05 6.43
C GLU A 46 -4.39 2.16 5.29
N ILE A 47 -4.51 2.70 4.07
CA ILE A 47 -4.99 1.92 2.92
C ILE A 47 -3.97 0.84 2.55
N LEU A 48 -2.66 1.11 2.67
CA LEU A 48 -1.60 0.15 2.43
C LEU A 48 -1.65 -1.03 3.42
N GLU A 49 -1.90 -0.77 4.70
CA GLU A 49 -2.02 -1.81 5.73
C GLU A 49 -3.23 -2.73 5.45
N ILE A 50 -4.36 -2.13 5.05
CA ILE A 50 -5.54 -2.87 4.60
C ILE A 50 -5.22 -3.73 3.38
N LEU A 51 -4.44 -3.20 2.42
CA LEU A 51 -4.02 -3.97 1.24
C LEU A 51 -3.16 -5.17 1.64
N VAL A 52 -2.17 -4.97 2.52
CA VAL A 52 -1.28 -6.02 3.01
C VAL A 52 -2.08 -7.16 3.65
N THR A 53 -2.94 -6.82 4.61
CA THR A 53 -3.76 -7.80 5.34
C THR A 53 -4.66 -8.62 4.42
N LYS A 54 -5.36 -7.96 3.48
CA LYS A 54 -6.24 -8.65 2.53
C LYS A 54 -5.46 -9.50 1.53
N PHE A 55 -4.29 -9.04 1.10
CA PHE A 55 -3.46 -9.76 0.15
C PHE A 55 -2.82 -11.00 0.78
N GLU A 56 -2.41 -10.93 2.04
CA GLU A 56 -1.95 -12.11 2.81
C GLU A 56 -3.07 -13.14 2.97
N SER A 57 -4.28 -12.69 3.31
CA SER A 57 -5.46 -13.55 3.38
C SER A 57 -5.76 -14.22 2.02
N LEU A 58 -5.51 -13.52 0.91
CA LEU A 58 -5.68 -14.08 -0.44
C LEU A 58 -4.64 -15.14 -0.74
N LYS A 59 -3.37 -14.91 -0.40
CA LYS A 59 -2.32 -15.91 -0.54
C LYS A 59 -2.62 -17.18 0.26
N CYS A 60 -3.19 -17.07 1.45
CA CYS A 60 -3.63 -18.24 2.20
C CYS A 60 -4.67 -19.06 1.43
N ILE A 61 -5.67 -18.40 0.82
CA ILE A 61 -6.69 -19.09 0.02
C ILE A 61 -6.10 -19.68 -1.26
N ASP A 62 -5.19 -18.96 -1.92
CA ASP A 62 -4.51 -19.44 -3.13
C ASP A 62 -3.70 -20.71 -2.82
N ASN A 63 -2.93 -20.73 -1.71
CA ASN A 63 -2.19 -21.90 -1.26
C ASN A 63 -3.11 -23.08 -0.86
N GLU A 64 -4.29 -22.80 -0.30
CA GLU A 64 -5.28 -23.85 0.00
C GLU A 64 -5.91 -24.45 -1.27
N LEU A 65 -6.02 -23.67 -2.35
CA LEU A 65 -6.58 -24.10 -3.62
C LEU A 65 -5.57 -24.78 -4.54
N GLU A 66 -4.30 -24.40 -4.47
CA GLU A 66 -3.22 -24.92 -5.31
C GLU A 66 -3.20 -26.44 -5.45
N PRO A 67 -3.22 -27.26 -4.36
CA PRO A 67 -3.19 -28.72 -4.48
C PRO A 67 -4.51 -29.32 -4.98
N LEU A 68 -5.56 -28.51 -5.16
CA LEU A 68 -6.90 -28.95 -5.58
C LEU A 68 -7.13 -28.72 -7.08
N PHE A 69 -6.21 -28.04 -7.78
CA PHE A 69 -6.27 -27.88 -9.23
C PHE A 69 -5.87 -29.17 -9.94
N GLY A 70 -6.60 -29.51 -11.00
CA GLY A 70 -6.17 -30.55 -11.93
C GLY A 70 -5.01 -30.06 -12.81
N GLU A 71 -4.24 -30.99 -13.39
CA GLU A 71 -3.05 -30.68 -14.21
C GLU A 71 -3.32 -29.63 -15.31
N ILE A 72 -4.48 -29.69 -15.95
CA ILE A 72 -4.86 -28.74 -17.02
C ILE A 72 -5.19 -27.35 -16.47
N GLU A 73 -5.84 -27.25 -15.30
CA GLU A 73 -6.24 -25.97 -14.69
C GLU A 73 -5.04 -25.30 -13.99
N PHE A 74 -4.06 -26.09 -13.54
CA PHE A 74 -2.94 -25.61 -12.74
C PHE A 74 -2.10 -24.54 -13.46
N GLU A 75 -1.65 -24.78 -14.69
CA GLU A 75 -0.78 -23.84 -15.41
C GLU A 75 -1.46 -22.47 -15.64
N GLU A 76 -2.73 -22.50 -16.05
CA GLU A 76 -3.52 -21.28 -16.29
C GLU A 76 -3.76 -20.52 -14.98
N GLU A 77 -4.15 -21.21 -13.91
CA GLU A 77 -4.43 -20.59 -12.62
C GLU A 77 -3.17 -20.09 -11.90
N TYR A 78 -2.05 -20.80 -12.06
CA TYR A 78 -0.75 -20.38 -11.56
C TYR A 78 -0.32 -19.08 -12.24
N THR A 79 -0.35 -19.03 -13.57
CA THR A 79 0.02 -17.84 -14.35
C THR A 79 -0.83 -16.63 -13.95
N LYS A 80 -2.16 -16.78 -13.91
CA LYS A 80 -3.08 -15.70 -13.48
C LYS A 80 -2.80 -15.22 -12.05
N THR A 81 -2.40 -16.12 -11.16
CA THR A 81 -2.10 -15.78 -9.76
C THR A 81 -0.81 -14.99 -9.66
N GLU A 82 0.23 -15.39 -10.38
CA GLU A 82 1.51 -14.68 -10.41
C GLU A 82 1.39 -13.29 -11.04
N GLU A 83 0.71 -13.15 -12.18
CA GLU A 83 0.45 -11.84 -12.80
C GLU A 83 -0.30 -10.90 -11.85
N TYR A 84 -1.27 -11.43 -11.09
CA TYR A 84 -1.99 -10.66 -10.10
C TYR A 84 -1.10 -10.28 -8.91
N ASN A 85 -0.27 -11.21 -8.43
CA ASN A 85 0.68 -10.99 -7.34
C ASN A 85 1.69 -9.89 -7.70
N ASP A 86 2.20 -9.89 -8.93
CA ASP A 86 3.11 -8.87 -9.43
C ASP A 86 2.45 -7.49 -9.45
N LYS A 87 1.20 -7.40 -9.93
CA LYS A 87 0.45 -6.14 -9.92
C LYS A 87 0.31 -5.58 -8.50
N VAL A 88 -0.12 -6.40 -7.55
CA VAL A 88 -0.30 -5.96 -6.15
C VAL A 88 1.05 -5.55 -5.53
N THR A 89 2.10 -6.34 -5.76
CA THR A 89 3.44 -6.08 -5.25
C THR A 89 4.02 -4.78 -5.81
N LEU A 90 3.85 -4.53 -7.10
CA LEU A 90 4.28 -3.29 -7.75
C LEU A 90 3.55 -2.07 -7.18
N THR A 91 2.23 -2.16 -6.94
CA THR A 91 1.48 -1.08 -6.29
C THR A 91 1.98 -0.84 -4.87
N LYS A 92 2.17 -1.89 -4.06
CA LYS A 92 2.77 -1.76 -2.71
C LYS A 92 4.12 -1.06 -2.76
N PHE A 93 4.97 -1.43 -3.71
CA PHE A 93 6.29 -0.80 -3.88
C PHE A 93 6.17 0.69 -4.21
N ARG A 94 5.29 1.06 -5.14
CA ARG A 94 5.05 2.46 -5.55
C ARG A 94 4.56 3.31 -4.38
N VAL A 95 3.59 2.81 -3.61
CA VAL A 95 3.05 3.50 -2.43
C VAL A 95 4.15 3.72 -1.39
N ASN A 96 4.88 2.67 -1.03
CA ASN A 96 6.00 2.78 -0.08
C ASN A 96 7.09 3.75 -0.55
N LYS A 97 7.39 3.75 -1.85
CA LYS A 97 8.34 4.70 -2.43
C LYS A 97 7.84 6.13 -2.25
N ARG A 98 6.56 6.39 -2.51
CA ARG A 98 5.95 7.71 -2.38
C ARG A 98 5.94 8.22 -0.94
N ILE A 99 5.54 7.39 0.02
CA ILE A 99 5.58 7.71 1.46
C ILE A 99 7.01 8.12 1.87
N ARG A 100 8.03 7.35 1.46
CA ARG A 100 9.43 7.67 1.76
C ARG A 100 9.88 9.00 1.17
N GLU A 101 9.42 9.35 -0.03
CA GLU A 101 9.74 10.64 -0.67
C GLU A 101 9.11 11.81 0.08
N LEU A 102 7.84 11.68 0.48
CA LEU A 102 7.12 12.71 1.23
C LEU A 102 7.76 12.95 2.60
N ASN A 103 8.10 11.88 3.33
CA ASN A 103 8.71 11.99 4.66
C ASN A 103 10.12 12.63 4.61
N LYS A 104 10.90 12.39 3.55
CA LYS A 104 12.20 13.06 3.36
C LYS A 104 12.05 14.57 3.19
N ASN A 105 11.04 15.02 2.46
CA ASN A 105 10.80 16.45 2.21
C ASN A 105 10.41 17.19 3.50
N VAL A 106 9.73 16.53 4.44
CA VAL A 106 9.40 17.10 5.76
C VAL A 106 10.65 17.29 6.63
N SER A 107 11.64 16.38 6.55
CA SER A 107 12.88 16.47 7.34
C SER A 107 13.88 17.55 6.90
N ASN A 108 13.69 18.14 5.72
CA ASN A 108 14.57 19.16 5.16
C ASN A 108 14.16 20.62 5.49
N PHE A 109 13.23 20.83 6.43
CA PHE A 109 12.96 22.19 6.92
C PHE A 109 14.12 22.61 7.86
N PRO A 110 14.92 23.64 7.54
CA PRO A 110 15.94 24.11 8.46
C PRO A 110 15.23 24.71 9.68
N ALA A 111 15.42 24.10 10.83
CA ALA A 111 15.15 24.70 12.12
C ALA A 111 16.13 25.88 12.32
N ASN A 112 15.86 27.03 11.70
CA ASN A 112 16.46 28.29 12.10
C ASN A 112 15.43 29.41 11.93
N VAL A 113 14.48 29.43 12.86
CA VAL A 113 13.64 30.61 13.08
C VAL A 113 14.49 31.58 13.88
N SER A 114 14.85 32.69 13.23
CA SER A 114 15.48 33.87 13.84
C SER A 114 14.94 34.17 15.23
N HIS A 115 15.84 34.27 16.21
CA HIS A 115 15.61 35.12 17.38
C HIS A 115 16.78 36.09 17.55
N ASP A 116 16.37 37.36 17.64
CA ASP A 116 17.02 38.49 18.30
C ASP A 116 18.15 39.23 17.56
N VAL A 117 17.72 40.04 16.59
CA VAL A 117 18.41 41.29 16.24
C VAL A 117 17.86 42.41 17.13
N GLU A 118 18.24 42.45 18.41
CA GLU A 118 17.96 43.65 19.23
C GLU A 118 18.97 43.85 20.38
N LYS A 119 20.06 44.56 20.08
CA LYS A 119 20.50 45.75 20.84
C LYS A 119 21.81 46.28 20.26
N SER A 120 21.67 47.19 19.30
CA SER A 120 22.70 48.20 19.04
C SER A 120 22.02 49.51 18.68
N ILE A 121 21.60 50.26 19.70
CA ILE A 121 21.42 51.71 19.59
C ILE A 121 22.01 52.37 20.83
N LYS A 122 23.28 52.78 20.66
CA LYS A 122 23.85 54.10 20.99
C LYS A 122 23.46 54.73 22.33
N SER A 123 24.45 54.92 23.18
CA SER A 123 24.61 56.17 23.93
C SER A 123 26.10 56.45 24.12
N THR A 124 26.64 57.23 23.19
CA THR A 124 27.92 57.93 23.31
C THR A 124 27.66 59.30 23.94
N ASN A 125 28.46 59.62 24.97
CA ASN A 125 28.95 60.93 25.40
C ASN A 125 28.22 61.80 26.47
N LEU A 126 29.11 62.39 27.28
CA LEU A 126 29.06 63.57 28.16
C LEU A 126 28.46 63.33 29.56
N ILE A 127 29.16 63.57 30.68
CA ILE A 127 30.24 64.52 31.03
C ILE A 127 31.26 63.84 31.95
#